data_AF-A0A837KK92-F1
#
_entry.id   AF-A0A837KK92-F1
#
_cell.length_a   1.000
_cell.length_b   1.000
_cell.length_c   1.000
_cell.angle_alpha   90.00
_cell.angle_beta   90.00
_cell.angle_gamma   90.00
#
_symmetry.space_group_name_H-M   'P 1'
#
loop_
_entity.id
_entity.type
_entity.pdbx_description
1 polymer ?
#
loop_
_entity_poly.entity_id
_entity_poly.type
_entity_poly.pdbx_seq_one_letter_code
_entity_poly.pdbx_strand_id
1 'polypeptide(L)'
;MENTALDSPDASWLEKSEDRSFQCLVHDGYYYLPIEEELTETNLDSELGIVSRVGEWKEIKEGDTPFYVPGSTYYTIKGVPDKNKIAIEIVRKESKKYQVLEKGHPVPK
;
A
#
# COMPACT_ATOMS: atom_id res chain seq x y z
N MET A 1 26.76 20.05 37.44
CA MET A 1 26.56 18.61 37.64
C MET A 1 25.14 18.32 37.20
N GLU A 2 25.00 17.97 35.92
CA GLU A 2 24.80 16.59 35.43
C GLU A 2 23.28 16.36 35.24
N ASN A 3 22.74 16.63 34.04
CA ASN A 3 22.63 15.71 32.90
C ASN A 3 21.71 14.51 33.19
N THR A 4 20.45 14.56 32.75
CA THR A 4 19.90 13.49 31.91
C THR A 4 18.66 14.01 31.16
N ALA A 5 18.89 14.57 29.97
CA ALA A 5 17.89 14.50 28.92
C ALA A 5 17.86 13.03 28.48
N LEU A 6 16.81 12.29 28.86
CA LEU A 6 16.62 10.94 28.36
C LEU A 6 15.88 11.03 27.03
N ASP A 7 16.69 10.88 26.00
CA ASP A 7 16.37 10.59 24.61
C ASP A 7 15.35 9.45 24.51
N SER A 8 14.19 9.73 23.90
CA SER A 8 13.34 8.71 23.25
C SER A 8 12.74 9.34 21.99
N PRO A 9 13.35 9.15 20.81
CA PRO A 9 12.72 9.47 19.54
C PRO A 9 11.99 8.22 19.04
N ASP A 10 10.95 7.78 19.75
CA ASP A 10 10.14 6.66 19.28
C ASP A 10 8.65 7.04 19.31
N ALA A 11 8.00 6.83 18.17
CA ALA A 11 6.60 7.14 17.86
C ALA A 11 6.23 8.57 17.41
N SER A 12 7.11 9.27 16.66
CA SER A 12 6.67 10.40 15.80
C SER A 12 6.07 9.95 14.46
N TRP A 13 5.39 8.80 14.41
CA TRP A 13 4.65 8.31 13.23
C TRP A 13 3.13 8.31 13.43
N LEU A 14 2.65 8.74 14.60
CA LEU A 14 1.23 8.66 14.96
C LEU A 14 0.44 9.97 14.74
N GLU A 15 1.05 11.00 14.18
CA GLU A 15 0.34 12.25 13.87
C GLU A 15 0.13 12.40 12.35
N LYS A 16 -1.13 12.24 11.93
CA LYS A 16 -1.74 12.50 10.60
C LYS A 16 -1.97 11.33 9.64
N SER A 17 -2.62 10.26 10.10
CA SER A 17 -3.05 9.16 9.22
C SER A 17 -4.50 8.69 9.44
N GLU A 18 -5.37 9.50 10.06
CA GLU A 18 -6.75 9.08 10.35
C GLU A 18 -7.66 8.90 9.10
N ASP A 19 -7.32 9.45 7.93
CA ASP A 19 -8.15 9.29 6.72
C ASP A 19 -7.54 8.42 5.60
N ARG A 20 -6.22 8.19 5.58
CA ARG A 20 -5.55 7.35 4.56
C ARG A 20 -5.45 5.88 4.94
N SER A 21 -5.69 5.54 6.21
CA SER A 21 -5.58 4.16 6.73
C SER A 21 -6.59 3.19 6.09
N PHE A 22 -7.65 3.70 5.46
CA PHE A 22 -8.69 2.90 4.79
C PHE A 22 -8.39 2.56 3.33
N GLN A 23 -7.26 2.99 2.78
CA GLN A 23 -6.88 2.66 1.41
C GLN A 23 -5.53 1.96 1.50
N CYS A 24 -5.54 0.64 1.67
CA CYS A 24 -4.31 -0.13 1.69
C CYS A 24 -4.48 -1.43 0.91
N LEU A 25 -3.37 -2.02 0.48
CA LEU A 25 -3.33 -3.35 -0.12
C LEU A 25 -2.27 -4.17 0.61
N VAL A 26 -2.62 -5.39 0.99
CA VAL A 26 -1.66 -6.31 1.60
C VAL A 26 -0.92 -7.07 0.51
N HIS A 27 0.41 -6.95 0.54
CA HIS A 27 1.29 -7.69 -0.35
C HIS A 27 2.58 -8.08 0.37
N ASP A 28 3.00 -9.34 0.24
CA ASP A 28 4.26 -9.88 0.78
C ASP A 28 4.44 -9.62 2.29
N GLY A 29 3.34 -9.63 3.04
CA GLY A 29 3.33 -9.37 4.49
C GLY A 29 3.48 -7.90 4.89
N TYR A 30 3.29 -6.96 3.97
CA TYR A 30 3.30 -5.52 4.24
C TYR A 30 2.01 -4.85 3.77
N TYR A 31 1.65 -3.76 4.43
CA TYR A 31 0.62 -2.84 3.93
C TYR A 31 1.24 -1.88 2.92
N TYR A 32 0.64 -1.81 1.73
CA TYR A 32 0.96 -0.83 0.70
C TYR A 32 -0.09 0.29 0.70
N LEU A 33 0.36 1.54 0.78
CA LEU A 33 -0.48 2.73 0.98
C LEU A 33 -0.43 3.65 -0.24
N PRO A 34 -1.56 4.25 -0.67
CA PRO A 34 -1.59 5.10 -1.85
C PRO A 34 -0.81 6.39 -1.62
N ILE A 35 -0.07 6.78 -2.65
CA ILE A 35 0.64 8.06 -2.72
C ILE A 35 0.10 8.90 -3.87
N GLU A 36 0.33 10.20 -3.84
CA GLU A 36 -0.08 11.11 -4.92
C GLU A 36 0.91 10.99 -6.09
N GLU A 37 0.77 9.93 -6.86
CA GLU A 37 1.55 9.65 -8.06
C GLU A 37 0.62 8.98 -9.09
N GLU A 38 0.50 9.58 -10.28
CA GLU A 38 -0.32 9.05 -11.37
C GLU A 38 0.54 8.21 -12.30
N LEU A 39 0.09 7.00 -12.62
CA LEU A 39 0.72 6.14 -13.62
C LEU A 39 -0.23 5.80 -14.76
N THR A 40 0.38 5.51 -15.90
CA THR A 40 -0.29 4.92 -17.06
C THR A 40 0.15 3.47 -17.24
N GLU A 41 -0.57 2.72 -18.06
CA GLU A 41 -0.24 1.32 -18.37
C GLU A 41 1.19 1.15 -18.89
N THR A 42 1.72 2.15 -19.60
CA THR A 42 3.08 2.10 -20.16
C THR A 42 4.17 2.04 -19.08
N ASN A 43 3.87 2.47 -17.86
CA ASN A 43 4.78 2.45 -16.72
C ASN A 43 4.78 1.11 -15.96
N LEU A 44 3.83 0.22 -16.24
CA LEU A 44 3.72 -1.09 -15.58
C LEU A 44 4.72 -2.06 -16.21
N ASP A 45 5.21 -2.97 -15.38
CA ASP A 45 6.14 -4.03 -15.80
C ASP A 45 5.45 -5.40 -15.77
N SER A 46 5.48 -6.08 -14.62
CA SER A 46 4.99 -7.44 -14.44
C SER A 46 3.85 -7.50 -13.42
N GLU A 47 2.86 -8.38 -13.66
CA GLU A 47 1.79 -8.68 -12.70
C GLU A 47 2.36 -9.29 -11.41
N LEU A 48 1.89 -8.78 -10.27
CA LEU A 48 2.26 -9.29 -8.94
C LEU A 48 1.16 -10.17 -8.33
N GLY A 49 -0.10 -9.81 -8.57
CA GLY A 49 -1.24 -10.56 -8.09
C GLY A 49 -2.55 -9.83 -8.26
N ILE A 50 -3.59 -10.37 -7.63
CA ILE A 50 -4.96 -9.84 -7.67
C ILE A 50 -5.47 -9.57 -6.28
N VAL A 51 -6.36 -8.59 -6.15
CA VAL A 51 -7.11 -8.35 -4.93
C VAL A 51 -8.02 -9.54 -4.66
N SER A 52 -7.85 -10.17 -3.49
CA SER A 52 -8.55 -11.39 -3.12
C SER A 52 -9.94 -11.08 -2.55
N ARG A 53 -10.03 -10.13 -1.61
CA ARG A 53 -11.27 -9.81 -0.88
C ARG A 53 -11.23 -8.42 -0.28
N VAL A 54 -12.42 -7.82 -0.16
CA VAL A 54 -12.63 -6.48 0.42
C VAL A 54 -13.24 -6.57 1.80
N GLY A 55 -12.67 -5.84 2.76
CA GLY A 55 -13.23 -5.65 4.09
C GLY A 55 -12.18 -5.57 5.19
N GLU A 56 -12.65 -5.42 6.42
CA GLU A 56 -11.81 -5.49 7.62
C GLU A 56 -11.83 -6.91 8.17
N TRP A 57 -10.68 -7.57 8.17
CA TRP A 57 -10.56 -8.98 8.56
C TRP A 57 -9.78 -9.11 9.87
N LYS A 58 -10.17 -10.07 10.71
CA LYS A 58 -9.39 -10.44 11.91
C LYS A 58 -8.04 -11.04 11.54
N GLU A 59 -8.01 -11.83 10.46
CA GLU A 59 -6.81 -12.43 9.91
C GLU A 59 -6.53 -11.79 8.55
N ILE A 60 -5.44 -11.05 8.48
CA ILE A 60 -5.00 -10.32 7.30
C ILE A 60 -4.16 -11.25 6.40
N LYS A 61 -4.47 -11.27 5.11
CA LYS A 61 -3.87 -12.15 4.11
C LYS A 61 -3.50 -11.39 2.83
N GLU A 62 -2.74 -12.06 1.98
CA GLU A 62 -2.32 -11.56 0.68
C GLU A 62 -3.51 -11.12 -0.20
N GLY A 63 -3.41 -9.92 -0.76
CA GLY A 63 -4.45 -9.32 -1.58
C GLY A 63 -5.68 -8.83 -0.79
N ASP A 64 -5.63 -8.80 0.54
CA ASP A 64 -6.65 -8.15 1.35
C ASP A 64 -6.56 -6.63 1.24
N THR A 65 -7.72 -5.99 1.20
CA THR A 65 -7.83 -4.54 1.16
C THR A 65 -9.18 -4.09 1.73
N PRO A 66 -9.26 -2.95 2.40
CA PRO A 66 -10.53 -2.30 2.73
C PRO A 66 -11.20 -1.58 1.54
N PHE A 67 -10.51 -1.38 0.41
CA PHE A 67 -10.93 -0.40 -0.60
C PHE A 67 -10.95 -0.90 -2.05
N TYR A 68 -9.91 -1.60 -2.52
CA TYR A 68 -9.81 -1.96 -3.94
C TYR A 68 -10.73 -3.13 -4.29
N VAL A 69 -11.34 -3.10 -5.47
CA VAL A 69 -12.36 -4.10 -5.86
C VAL A 69 -11.72 -5.50 -5.97
N PRO A 70 -12.37 -6.58 -5.49
CA PRO A 70 -11.88 -7.93 -5.68
C PRO A 70 -11.72 -8.26 -7.17
N GLY A 71 -10.62 -8.91 -7.51
CA GLY A 71 -10.22 -9.18 -8.90
C GLY A 71 -9.44 -8.06 -9.58
N SER A 72 -9.26 -6.88 -8.95
CA SER A 72 -8.32 -5.87 -9.45
C SER A 72 -6.89 -6.40 -9.40
N THR A 73 -6.17 -6.26 -10.51
CA THR A 73 -4.76 -6.68 -10.61
C THR A 73 -3.82 -5.58 -10.13
N TYR A 74 -2.75 -5.96 -9.42
CA TYR A 74 -1.63 -5.08 -9.10
C TYR A 74 -0.31 -5.57 -9.68
N TYR A 75 0.59 -4.63 -9.93
CA TYR A 75 1.76 -4.79 -10.79
C TYR A 75 3.00 -4.16 -10.17
N THR A 76 4.16 -4.63 -10.62
CA THR A 76 5.43 -3.91 -10.48
C THR A 76 5.47 -2.70 -11.41
N ILE A 77 6.27 -1.70 -11.04
CA ILE A 77 6.47 -0.46 -11.80
C ILE A 77 7.85 -0.51 -12.47
N LYS A 78 7.93 -0.17 -13.76
CA LYS A 78 9.19 -0.11 -14.50
C LYS A 78 10.19 0.82 -13.82
N GLY A 79 11.42 0.33 -13.65
CA GLY A 79 12.50 1.13 -13.06
C GLY A 79 12.46 1.25 -11.53
N VAL A 80 11.55 0.55 -10.84
CA VAL A 80 11.51 0.46 -9.37
C VAL A 80 11.96 -0.93 -8.92
N PRO A 81 13.25 -1.14 -8.62
CA PRO A 81 13.81 -2.48 -8.37
C PRO A 81 13.45 -3.08 -7.01
N ASP A 82 13.21 -2.26 -5.99
CA ASP A 82 13.13 -2.73 -4.59
C ASP A 82 11.72 -3.18 -4.16
N LYS A 83 10.75 -3.25 -5.08
CA LYS A 83 9.32 -3.52 -4.77
C LYS A 83 8.73 -2.60 -3.68
N ASN A 84 9.39 -1.48 -3.39
CA ASN A 84 8.91 -0.48 -2.43
C ASN A 84 7.71 0.27 -2.98
N LYS A 85 7.49 0.25 -4.29
CA LYS A 85 6.27 0.76 -4.91
C LYS A 85 5.66 -0.29 -5.84
N ILE A 86 4.34 -0.36 -5.83
CA ILE A 86 3.52 -1.17 -6.73
C ILE A 86 2.40 -0.30 -7.29
N ALA A 87 1.76 -0.76 -8.36
CA ALA A 87 0.61 -0.09 -8.94
C ALA A 87 -0.61 -1.00 -8.89
N ILE A 88 -1.77 -0.48 -8.47
CA ILE A 88 -3.05 -1.20 -8.47
C ILE A 88 -3.97 -0.65 -9.57
N GLU A 89 -4.64 -1.55 -10.30
CA GLU A 89 -5.66 -1.20 -11.27
C GLU A 89 -6.96 -0.76 -10.59
N ILE A 90 -7.41 0.45 -10.92
CA ILE A 90 -8.70 1.00 -10.52
C ILE A 90 -9.57 1.11 -11.78
N VAL A 91 -10.53 0.19 -11.91
CA VAL A 91 -11.51 0.20 -13.00
C VAL A 91 -12.67 1.12 -12.64
N ARG A 92 -12.89 2.16 -13.45
CA ARG A 92 -14.08 3.03 -13.34
C ARG A 92 -14.81 3.09 -14.68
N LYS A 93 -15.98 2.44 -14.72
CA LYS A 93 -16.85 2.33 -15.91
C LYS A 93 -16.08 1.81 -17.13
N GLU A 94 -15.56 2.72 -17.94
CA GLU A 94 -14.91 2.47 -19.24
C GLU A 94 -13.43 2.91 -19.24
N SER A 95 -12.91 3.33 -18.09
CA SER A 95 -11.54 3.84 -17.95
C SER A 95 -10.78 3.09 -16.87
N LYS A 96 -9.57 2.66 -17.21
CA LYS A 96 -8.60 2.13 -16.26
C LYS A 96 -7.69 3.25 -15.78
N LYS A 97 -7.49 3.34 -14.48
CA LYS A 97 -6.47 4.17 -13.86
C LYS A 97 -5.55 3.30 -13.03
N TYR A 98 -4.30 3.72 -12.87
CA TYR A 98 -3.33 3.03 -12.03
C TYR A 98 -2.94 3.95 -10.89
N GLN A 99 -3.15 3.45 -9.68
CA GLN A 99 -2.77 4.15 -8.45
C GLN A 99 -1.48 3.54 -7.92
N VAL A 100 -0.49 4.39 -7.63
CA VAL A 100 0.75 3.95 -6.99
C VAL A 100 0.52 3.75 -5.51
N LEU A 101 1.01 2.64 -5.00
CA LEU A 101 1.07 2.32 -3.59
C LEU A 101 2.53 2.16 -3.17
N GLU A 102 2.88 2.71 -2.02
CA GLU A 102 4.20 2.61 -1.40
C GLU A 102 4.15 1.65 -0.22
N LYS A 103 5.20 0.84 -0.09
CA LYS A 103 5.39 -0.13 0.99
C LYS A 103 5.47 0.59 2.32
N GLY A 104 4.53 0.29 3.20
CA GLY A 104 4.44 0.80 4.56
C GLY A 104 4.94 -0.22 5.59
N HIS A 105 4.20 -0.33 6.69
CA HIS A 105 4.55 -1.18 7.83
C HIS A 105 4.16 -2.65 7.59
N PRO A 106 4.83 -3.61 8.28
CA PRO A 106 4.48 -5.02 8.19
C PRO A 106 3.09 -5.30 8.76
N VAL A 107 2.44 -6.34 8.24
CA VAL A 107 1.18 -6.86 8.77
C VAL A 107 1.43 -7.50 10.14
N PRO A 108 0.66 -7.16 11.19
CA PRO A 108 0.78 -7.80 12.50
C PRO A 108 0.50 -9.31 12.40
N LYS A 109 1.28 -10.09 13.14
CA LYS A 109 1.15 -11.56 13.22
C LYS A 109 0.08 -12.00 14.20
#